data_AF-B9MNK3-F1
#
_entry.id   AF-B9MNK3-F1
#
_cell.length_a   1.000
_cell.length_b   1.000
_cell.length_c   1.000
_cell.angle_alpha   90.00
_cell.angle_beta   90.00
_cell.angle_gamma   90.00
#
_symmetry.space_group_name_H-M   'P 1'
#
loop_
_entity.id
_entity.type
_entity.pdbx_description
1 polymer ?
#
loop_
_entity_poly.entity_id
_entity_poly.type
_entity_poly.pdbx_seq_one_letter_code
_entity_poly.pdbx_strand_id
1 'polypeptide(L)'
;MNLKKEMELLALQTRGSLGIGMFDKINIFDFLSNVEGISLMIVEMSDKISGMVLRRNDESLIVINSKKTLGHQHFTATHEYYHLKFDKNISHRICPIKKFEDEYEEEYKANQFAVNFLLPEQAVEFVLSRRVKDRKIELDDVIFLEQYFEVSHQLMLIRLKELGYINKGQYEEFKTDVIKRAYELGYSTEIYKPTNDKGIKVYSKYLELATRLYEQGRISTGKYEELLIEGGYADIVFNVPEEIEGVADELEDAGIF
;
A
#
# COMPACT_ATOMS: atom_id res chain seq x y z
N MET A 1 12.09 25.89 5.74
CA MET A 1 13.09 24.81 5.91
C MET A 1 13.13 24.09 4.56
N ASN A 2 14.01 23.10 4.28
CA ASN A 2 13.95 22.40 2.99
C ASN A 2 12.63 21.61 2.94
N LEU A 3 11.77 21.82 1.93
CA LEU A 3 10.46 21.20 1.81
C LEU A 3 10.52 19.66 1.93
N LYS A 4 11.58 19.06 1.38
CA LYS A 4 11.84 17.62 1.54
C LYS A 4 11.97 17.21 3.01
N LYS A 5 12.72 17.98 3.80
CA LYS A 5 12.95 17.73 5.23
C LYS A 5 11.68 17.99 6.06
N GLU A 6 10.86 18.96 5.63
CA GLU A 6 9.54 19.19 6.21
C GLU A 6 8.64 17.95 6.03
N MET A 7 8.62 17.36 4.84
CA MET A 7 7.81 16.18 4.55
C MET A 7 8.34 14.91 5.21
N GLU A 8 9.66 14.76 5.33
CA GLU A 8 10.26 13.69 6.12
C GLU A 8 9.81 13.78 7.59
N LEU A 9 9.92 14.95 8.21
CA LEU A 9 9.48 15.15 9.59
C LEU A 9 7.98 14.90 9.74
N LEU A 10 7.16 15.38 8.81
CA LEU A 10 5.72 15.13 8.81
C LEU A 10 5.41 13.63 8.73
N ALA A 11 6.08 12.89 7.86
CA ALA A 11 5.90 11.44 7.74
C ALA A 11 6.29 10.71 9.03
N LEU A 12 7.42 11.05 9.63
CA LEU A 12 7.88 10.45 10.89
C LEU A 12 6.95 10.78 12.07
N GLN A 13 6.49 12.03 12.17
CA GLN A 13 5.51 12.44 13.18
C GLN A 13 4.19 11.71 13.00
N THR A 14 3.73 11.57 11.75
CA THR A 14 2.50 10.85 11.42
C THR A 14 2.64 9.38 11.84
N ARG A 15 3.74 8.71 11.49
CA ARG A 15 4.02 7.33 11.96
C ARG A 15 3.98 7.22 13.49
N GLY A 16 4.65 8.12 14.19
CA GLY A 16 4.65 8.16 15.65
C GLY A 16 3.26 8.36 16.26
N SER A 17 2.44 9.26 15.70
CA SER A 17 1.06 9.46 16.17
C SER A 17 0.14 8.26 15.94
N LEU A 18 0.52 7.40 14.98
CA LEU A 18 -0.21 6.19 14.61
C LEU A 18 0.34 4.94 15.32
N GLY A 19 1.31 5.10 16.22
CA GLY A 19 1.94 3.99 16.93
C GLY A 19 2.85 3.12 16.07
N ILE A 20 3.20 3.56 14.86
CA ILE A 20 4.11 2.85 13.98
C ILE A 20 5.55 3.19 14.39
N GLY A 21 6.32 2.19 14.79
CA GLY A 21 7.70 2.39 15.24
C GLY A 21 8.60 2.94 14.15
N MET A 22 9.69 3.57 14.56
CA MET A 22 10.64 4.25 13.67
C MET A 22 11.31 3.32 12.64
N PHE A 23 11.50 2.05 13.00
CA PHE A 23 12.17 1.04 12.18
C PHE A 23 11.21 0.03 11.54
N ASP A 24 9.91 0.12 11.85
CA ASP A 24 8.93 -0.88 11.45
C ASP A 24 8.53 -0.70 9.98
N LYS A 25 8.30 -1.80 9.27
CA LYS A 25 7.60 -1.72 7.99
C LYS A 25 6.10 -1.49 8.23
N ILE A 26 5.38 -1.11 7.18
CA ILE A 26 3.93 -0.94 7.23
C ILE A 26 3.28 -1.72 6.09
N ASN A 27 2.25 -2.51 6.40
CA ASN A 27 1.28 -2.95 5.41
C ASN A 27 0.24 -1.83 5.24
N ILE A 28 0.41 -1.03 4.19
CA ILE A 28 -0.38 0.21 4.03
C ILE A 28 -1.87 -0.08 3.82
N PHE A 29 -2.24 -1.17 3.14
CA PHE A 29 -3.65 -1.47 2.89
C PHE A 29 -4.39 -1.86 4.16
N ASP A 30 -3.80 -2.76 4.95
CA ASP A 30 -4.38 -3.16 6.23
C ASP A 30 -4.41 -2.00 7.21
N PHE A 31 -3.35 -1.19 7.23
CA PHE A 31 -3.28 -0.02 8.09
C PHE A 31 -4.39 0.99 7.77
N LEU A 32 -4.54 1.37 6.51
CA LEU A 32 -5.55 2.36 6.11
C LEU A 32 -6.97 1.87 6.39
N SER A 33 -7.27 0.60 6.09
CA SER A 33 -8.62 0.04 6.27
C SER A 33 -8.97 -0.26 7.72
N ASN A 34 -8.10 -0.97 8.45
CA ASN A 34 -8.42 -1.49 9.77
C ASN A 34 -8.10 -0.50 10.90
N VAL A 35 -7.03 0.29 10.76
CA VAL A 35 -6.60 1.26 11.79
C VAL A 35 -7.21 2.63 11.54
N GLU A 36 -7.01 3.19 10.34
CA GLU A 36 -7.52 4.52 10.00
C GLU A 36 -9.01 4.55 9.62
N GLY A 37 -9.61 3.39 9.36
CA GLY A 37 -11.02 3.30 8.95
C GLY A 37 -11.30 3.86 7.56
N ILE A 38 -10.28 3.99 6.70
CA ILE A 38 -10.39 4.49 5.33
C ILE A 38 -10.67 3.31 4.41
N SER A 39 -11.77 3.37 3.67
CA SER A 39 -12.08 2.32 2.69
C SER A 39 -11.09 2.38 1.52
N LEU A 40 -10.64 1.22 1.05
CA LEU A 40 -9.83 1.08 -0.15
C LEU A 40 -10.56 0.26 -1.20
N MET A 41 -10.52 0.70 -2.45
CA MET A 41 -11.03 -0.06 -3.59
C MET A 41 -9.94 -0.17 -4.65
N ILE A 42 -9.56 -1.39 -5.02
CA ILE A 42 -8.62 -1.68 -6.08
C ILE A 42 -9.40 -2.17 -7.29
N VAL A 43 -9.39 -1.37 -8.35
CA VAL A 43 -10.24 -1.58 -9.53
C VAL A 43 -9.49 -1.17 -10.79
N GLU A 44 -9.88 -1.75 -11.93
CA GLU A 44 -9.30 -1.38 -13.21
C GLU A 44 -9.70 0.05 -13.59
N MET A 45 -8.71 0.90 -13.88
CA MET A 45 -8.92 2.27 -14.32
C MET A 45 -8.18 2.56 -15.63
N SER A 46 -8.30 3.78 -16.14
CA SER A 46 -7.49 4.25 -17.26
C SER A 46 -6.00 4.21 -16.90
N ASP A 47 -5.15 3.82 -17.85
CA ASP A 47 -3.69 3.78 -17.66
C ASP A 47 -3.08 5.11 -17.24
N LYS A 48 -3.78 6.22 -17.47
CA LYS A 48 -3.36 7.58 -17.13
C LYS A 48 -3.61 7.97 -15.67
N ILE A 49 -4.28 7.13 -14.88
CA ILE A 49 -4.64 7.42 -13.49
C ILE A 49 -4.00 6.36 -12.59
N SER A 50 -3.34 6.78 -11.51
CA SER A 50 -2.78 5.85 -10.52
C SER A 50 -3.78 5.58 -9.41
N GLY A 51 -4.47 6.63 -8.96
CA GLY A 51 -5.49 6.55 -7.94
C GLY A 51 -6.33 7.81 -7.89
N MET A 52 -7.31 7.78 -7.00
CA MET A 52 -8.15 8.92 -6.67
C MET A 52 -8.61 8.80 -5.23
N VAL A 53 -9.10 9.91 -4.71
CA VAL A 53 -9.62 9.98 -3.36
C VAL A 53 -10.96 10.70 -3.31
N LEU A 54 -11.87 10.15 -2.52
CA LEU A 54 -13.21 10.66 -2.29
C LEU A 54 -13.44 10.80 -0.79
N ARG A 55 -13.95 11.95 -0.37
CA ARG A 55 -14.40 12.17 1.01
C ARG A 55 -15.84 12.66 0.98
N ARG A 56 -16.71 12.00 1.74
CA ARG A 56 -18.11 12.39 1.90
C ARG A 56 -18.48 12.31 3.37
N ASN A 57 -18.77 13.45 3.97
CA ASN A 57 -18.96 13.57 5.42
C ASN A 57 -17.74 13.00 6.15
N ASP A 58 -17.95 12.08 7.09
CA ASP A 58 -16.90 11.42 7.88
C ASP A 58 -16.31 10.18 7.17
N GLU A 59 -16.84 9.79 6.00
CA GLU A 59 -16.38 8.62 5.25
C GLU A 59 -15.35 9.00 4.19
N SER A 60 -14.30 8.18 4.08
CA SER A 60 -13.22 8.36 3.09
C SER A 60 -12.98 7.07 2.30
N LEU A 61 -12.78 7.22 1.00
CA LEU A 61 -12.49 6.14 0.05
C LEU A 61 -11.28 6.51 -0.79
N ILE A 62 -10.25 5.65 -0.79
CA ILE A 62 -9.17 5.71 -1.77
C ILE A 62 -9.43 4.64 -2.82
N VAL A 63 -9.39 5.02 -4.10
CA VAL A 63 -9.50 4.10 -5.22
C VAL A 63 -8.14 4.00 -5.92
N ILE A 64 -7.68 2.79 -6.16
CA ILE A 64 -6.34 2.50 -6.69
C ILE A 64 -6.47 1.72 -7.98
N ASN A 65 -5.69 2.10 -8.99
CA ASN A 65 -5.70 1.45 -10.29
C ASN A 65 -4.99 0.09 -10.24
N SER A 66 -5.76 -0.99 -10.43
CA SER A 66 -5.26 -2.37 -10.45
C SER A 66 -4.31 -2.68 -11.62
N LYS A 67 -4.27 -1.86 -12.68
CA LYS A 67 -3.30 -1.98 -13.78
C LYS A 67 -1.87 -1.61 -13.39
N LYS A 68 -1.67 -0.95 -12.24
CA LYS A 68 -0.34 -0.62 -11.72
C LYS A 68 0.21 -1.77 -10.91
N THR A 69 1.53 -1.91 -10.83
CA THR A 69 2.14 -2.98 -10.04
C THR A 69 1.77 -2.85 -8.56
N LEU A 70 1.68 -3.95 -7.82
CA LEU A 70 1.29 -3.89 -6.40
C LEU A 70 2.19 -2.92 -5.59
N GLY A 71 3.51 -2.90 -5.82
CA GLY A 71 4.40 -1.92 -5.17
C GLY A 71 4.10 -0.46 -5.54
N HIS A 72 3.61 -0.19 -6.76
CA HIS A 72 3.12 1.15 -7.16
C HIS A 72 1.80 1.47 -6.46
N GLN A 73 0.90 0.48 -6.34
CA GLN A 73 -0.38 0.64 -5.64
C GLN A 73 -0.18 1.01 -4.16
N HIS A 74 0.78 0.39 -3.46
CA HIS A 74 1.14 0.77 -2.08
C HIS A 74 1.64 2.23 -1.98
N PHE A 75 2.48 2.66 -2.93
CA PHE A 75 2.90 4.04 -3.01
C PHE A 75 1.72 4.99 -3.26
N THR A 76 0.85 4.67 -4.21
CA THR A 76 -0.36 5.46 -4.49
C THR A 76 -1.27 5.55 -3.28
N ALA A 77 -1.53 4.46 -2.56
CA ALA A 77 -2.35 4.51 -1.35
C ALA A 77 -1.79 5.49 -0.30
N THR A 78 -0.48 5.48 -0.10
CA THR A 78 0.18 6.39 0.84
C THR A 78 0.16 7.84 0.34
N HIS A 79 0.30 8.04 -0.97
CA HIS A 79 0.18 9.35 -1.61
C HIS A 79 -1.24 9.92 -1.45
N GLU A 80 -2.29 9.13 -1.71
CA GLU A 80 -3.67 9.58 -1.52
C GLU A 80 -4.01 9.80 -0.04
N TYR A 81 -3.41 9.01 0.86
CA TYR A 81 -3.55 9.19 2.30
C TYR A 81 -3.01 10.55 2.77
N TYR A 82 -1.89 11.03 2.21
CA TYR A 82 -1.41 12.39 2.45
C TYR A 82 -2.48 13.43 2.11
N HIS A 83 -3.08 13.32 0.93
CA HIS A 83 -4.12 14.25 0.49
C HIS A 83 -5.34 14.22 1.43
N LEU A 84 -5.78 13.04 1.86
CA LEU A 84 -6.85 12.93 2.86
C LEU A 84 -6.50 13.64 4.17
N LYS A 85 -5.28 13.46 4.69
CA LYS A 85 -4.91 13.97 6.00
C LYS A 85 -4.60 15.46 6.01
N PHE A 86 -4.01 15.98 4.93
CA PHE A 86 -3.39 17.30 4.95
C PHE A 86 -3.97 18.30 3.96
N ASP A 87 -4.70 17.85 2.92
CA ASP A 87 -5.45 18.75 2.05
C ASP A 87 -6.80 19.12 2.67
N LYS A 88 -6.87 20.33 3.22
CA LYS A 88 -8.02 20.82 4.02
C LYS A 88 -9.31 20.99 3.23
N ASN A 89 -9.26 20.98 1.89
CA ASN A 89 -10.44 21.23 1.04
C ASN A 89 -10.85 20.03 0.19
N ILE A 90 -10.32 18.84 0.46
CA ILE A 90 -10.54 17.69 -0.43
C ILE A 90 -11.95 17.09 -0.22
N SER A 91 -12.80 17.22 -1.23
CA SER A 91 -14.07 16.49 -1.37
C SER A 91 -13.94 15.34 -2.38
N HIS A 92 -13.23 15.60 -3.48
CA HIS A 92 -12.89 14.61 -4.51
C HIS A 92 -11.62 15.06 -5.24
N ARG A 93 -10.72 14.13 -5.56
CA ARG A 93 -9.50 14.42 -6.33
C ARG A 93 -9.09 13.22 -7.18
N ILE A 94 -8.76 13.49 -8.44
CA ILE A 94 -8.21 12.49 -9.38
C ILE A 94 -6.72 12.79 -9.59
N CYS A 95 -5.88 11.77 -9.42
CA CYS A 95 -4.44 11.87 -9.55
C CYS A 95 -3.96 11.20 -10.86
N PRO A 96 -3.89 11.95 -11.98
CA PRO A 96 -3.30 11.46 -13.21
C PRO A 96 -1.77 11.39 -13.14
N ILE A 97 -1.18 10.62 -14.05
CA ILE A 97 0.27 10.36 -14.15
C ILE A 97 1.09 11.58 -14.59
N LYS A 98 0.46 12.62 -15.15
CA LYS A 98 1.11 13.89 -15.54
C LYS A 98 0.19 15.06 -15.20
N LYS A 99 0.70 16.09 -14.51
CA LYS A 99 -0.07 17.32 -14.19
C LYS A 99 0.78 18.59 -14.11
N PHE A 100 0.10 19.72 -14.27
CA PHE A 100 0.58 21.10 -14.55
C PHE A 100 1.22 21.84 -13.34
N GLU A 101 1.89 22.96 -13.63
CA GLU A 101 2.88 23.67 -12.78
C GLU A 101 2.40 24.12 -11.38
N ASP A 102 1.13 24.51 -11.18
CA ASP A 102 0.63 24.97 -9.87
C ASP A 102 0.22 23.83 -8.91
N GLU A 103 -0.07 22.62 -9.43
CA GLU A 103 -0.29 21.40 -8.61
C GLU A 103 1.05 20.75 -8.19
N TYR A 104 2.20 21.28 -8.65
CA TYR A 104 3.49 20.61 -8.51
C TYR A 104 3.98 20.55 -7.06
N GLU A 105 3.78 21.60 -6.25
CA GLU A 105 4.29 21.62 -4.88
C GLU A 105 3.56 20.63 -3.98
N GLU A 106 2.22 20.57 -4.06
CA GLU A 106 1.42 19.68 -3.23
C GLU A 106 1.58 18.22 -3.64
N GLU A 107 1.66 17.94 -4.94
CA GLU A 107 2.03 16.63 -5.46
C GLU A 107 3.45 16.23 -5.05
N TYR A 108 4.39 17.17 -5.07
CA TYR A 108 5.74 16.94 -4.59
C TYR A 108 5.74 16.60 -3.10
N LYS A 109 4.97 17.34 -2.28
CA LYS A 109 4.81 17.04 -0.85
C LYS A 109 4.23 15.65 -0.62
N ALA A 110 3.15 15.29 -1.30
CA ALA A 110 2.55 13.97 -1.23
C ALA A 110 3.54 12.86 -1.60
N ASN A 111 4.33 13.07 -2.66
CA ASN A 111 5.38 12.13 -3.07
C ASN A 111 6.47 12.00 -2.01
N GLN A 112 6.99 13.11 -1.48
CA GLN A 112 8.01 13.10 -0.43
C GLN A 112 7.48 12.48 0.87
N PHE A 113 6.24 12.78 1.25
CA PHE A 113 5.58 12.16 2.38
C PHE A 113 5.48 10.65 2.17
N ALA A 114 4.97 10.19 1.03
CA ALA A 114 4.79 8.76 0.74
C ALA A 114 6.11 7.99 0.77
N VAL A 115 7.18 8.55 0.18
CA VAL A 115 8.54 7.97 0.25
C VAL A 115 8.99 7.83 1.71
N ASN A 116 8.93 8.91 2.51
CA ASN A 116 9.44 8.87 3.88
C ASN A 116 8.53 8.09 4.85
N PHE A 117 7.25 7.96 4.53
CA PHE A 117 6.30 7.18 5.31
C PHE A 117 6.48 5.67 5.09
N LEU A 118 6.69 5.25 3.85
CA LEU A 118 6.94 3.85 3.50
C LEU A 118 8.39 3.42 3.75
N LEU A 119 9.34 4.31 3.46
CA LEU A 119 10.78 4.06 3.51
C LEU A 119 11.51 5.10 4.39
N PRO A 120 11.24 5.18 5.70
CA PRO A 120 12.00 6.04 6.61
C PRO A 120 13.50 5.79 6.47
N GLU A 121 14.31 6.85 6.43
CA GLU A 121 15.77 6.74 6.24
C GLU A 121 16.38 5.75 7.23
N GLN A 122 16.02 5.88 8.50
CA GLN A 122 16.58 5.07 9.57
C GLN A 122 16.08 3.63 9.52
N ALA A 123 14.88 3.36 9.00
CA ALA A 123 14.40 2.00 8.77
C ALA A 123 15.18 1.33 7.64
N VAL A 124 15.38 2.03 6.51
CA VAL A 124 16.16 1.52 5.37
C VAL A 124 17.60 1.25 5.81
N GLU A 125 18.24 2.19 6.49
CA GLU A 125 19.60 2.04 7.02
C GLU A 125 19.72 0.84 7.98
N PHE A 126 18.78 0.70 8.91
CA PHE A 126 18.77 -0.36 9.90
C PHE A 126 18.67 -1.76 9.28
N VAL A 127 17.83 -1.91 8.24
CA VAL A 127 17.65 -3.19 7.54
C VAL A 127 18.84 -3.46 6.61
N LEU A 128 19.29 -2.45 5.87
CA LEU A 128 20.40 -2.55 4.93
C LEU A 128 21.73 -2.90 5.64
N SER A 129 22.05 -2.23 6.74
CA SER A 129 23.30 -2.47 7.50
C SER A 129 23.40 -3.90 8.02
N ARG A 130 22.28 -4.52 8.43
CA ARG A 130 22.25 -5.93 8.84
C ARG A 130 22.45 -6.90 7.67
N ARG A 131 21.91 -6.54 6.50
CA ARG A 131 21.95 -7.37 5.30
C ARG A 131 23.33 -7.34 4.62
N VAL A 132 23.90 -6.15 4.50
CA VAL A 132 25.13 -5.90 3.73
C VAL A 132 26.36 -5.88 4.64
N LYS A 133 26.24 -5.47 5.91
CA LYS A 133 27.40 -5.25 6.78
C LYS A 133 28.40 -4.31 6.09
N ASP A 134 29.61 -4.79 5.81
CA ASP A 134 30.72 -4.00 5.25
C ASP A 134 30.96 -4.22 3.74
N ARG A 135 30.13 -5.02 3.04
CA ARG A 135 30.29 -5.23 1.59
C ARG A 135 29.60 -4.13 0.76
N LYS A 136 29.78 -4.18 -0.56
CA LYS A 136 29.02 -3.32 -1.48
C LYS A 136 27.61 -3.87 -1.69
N ILE A 137 26.65 -2.96 -1.88
CA ILE A 137 25.28 -3.32 -2.24
C ILE A 137 25.26 -3.98 -3.61
N GLU A 138 24.51 -5.07 -3.72
CA GLU A 138 24.26 -5.82 -4.95
C GLU A 138 22.75 -5.86 -5.24
N LEU A 139 22.36 -6.27 -6.45
CA LEU A 139 20.94 -6.34 -6.85
C LEU A 139 20.09 -7.15 -5.87
N ASP A 140 20.62 -8.26 -5.36
CA ASP A 140 19.92 -9.14 -4.41
C ASP A 140 19.54 -8.43 -3.10
N ASP A 141 20.28 -7.40 -2.70
CA ASP A 141 19.97 -6.59 -1.52
C ASP A 141 18.87 -5.58 -1.79
N VAL A 142 18.86 -5.01 -3.00
CA VAL A 142 17.77 -4.14 -3.45
C VAL A 142 16.47 -4.94 -3.49
N ILE A 143 16.52 -6.14 -4.07
CA ILE A 143 15.39 -7.09 -4.11
C ILE A 143 14.95 -7.48 -2.70
N PHE A 144 15.88 -7.76 -1.79
CA PHE A 144 15.53 -8.02 -0.39
C PHE A 144 14.80 -6.83 0.25
N LEU A 145 15.29 -5.61 0.06
CA LEU A 145 14.69 -4.41 0.66
C LEU A 145 13.30 -4.11 0.10
N GLU A 146 13.11 -4.16 -1.22
CA GLU A 146 11.80 -3.88 -1.82
C GLU A 146 10.76 -4.93 -1.47
N GLN A 147 11.16 -6.18 -1.25
CA GLN A 147 10.30 -7.24 -0.72
C GLN A 147 9.99 -7.02 0.75
N TYR A 148 10.99 -6.62 1.55
CA TYR A 148 10.79 -6.33 2.97
C TYR A 148 9.82 -5.17 3.19
N PHE A 149 10.01 -4.06 2.47
CA PHE A 149 9.17 -2.85 2.56
C PHE A 149 7.95 -2.88 1.64
N GLU A 150 7.79 -3.91 0.83
CA GLU A 150 6.67 -4.11 -0.10
C GLU A 150 6.48 -2.94 -1.09
N VAL A 151 7.57 -2.38 -1.61
CA VAL A 151 7.55 -1.25 -2.55
C VAL A 151 7.98 -1.65 -3.96
N SER A 152 7.71 -0.79 -4.94
CA SER A 152 8.22 -1.04 -6.30
C SER A 152 9.74 -0.94 -6.37
N HIS A 153 10.33 -1.72 -7.27
CA HIS A 153 11.77 -1.69 -7.51
C HIS A 153 12.30 -0.30 -7.85
N GLN A 154 11.56 0.44 -8.68
CA GLN A 154 11.92 1.80 -9.05
C GLN A 154 11.96 2.73 -7.82
N LEU A 155 11.00 2.60 -6.89
CA LEU A 155 10.95 3.42 -5.69
C LEU A 155 12.14 3.13 -4.77
N MET A 156 12.48 1.84 -4.58
CA MET A 156 13.63 1.43 -3.76
C MET A 156 14.94 1.95 -4.35
N LEU A 157 15.16 1.83 -5.66
CA LEU A 157 16.36 2.37 -6.32
C LEU A 157 16.46 3.90 -6.16
N ILE A 158 15.35 4.62 -6.32
CA ILE A 158 15.33 6.08 -6.11
C ILE A 158 15.74 6.39 -4.67
N ARG A 159 15.16 5.71 -3.68
CA ARG A 159 15.45 5.94 -2.27
C ARG A 159 16.90 5.63 -1.91
N LEU A 160 17.44 4.49 -2.34
CA LEU A 160 18.82 4.12 -2.09
C LEU A 160 19.82 5.10 -2.71
N LYS A 161 19.52 5.60 -3.92
CA LYS A 161 20.35 6.61 -4.57
C LYS A 161 20.28 7.96 -3.85
N GLU A 162 19.09 8.35 -3.41
CA GLU A 162 18.85 9.58 -2.66
C GLU A 162 19.58 9.59 -1.32
N LEU A 163 19.63 8.45 -0.62
CA LEU A 163 20.36 8.26 0.63
C LEU A 163 21.87 8.03 0.43
N GLY A 164 22.35 7.97 -0.82
CA GLY A 164 23.77 7.82 -1.13
C GLY A 164 24.32 6.39 -1.01
N TYR A 165 23.45 5.40 -0.84
CA TYR A 165 23.84 3.98 -0.75
C TYR A 165 24.22 3.36 -2.09
N ILE A 166 23.68 3.89 -3.19
CA ILE A 166 24.05 3.50 -4.55
C ILE A 166 24.39 4.73 -5.40
N ASN A 167 25.35 4.58 -6.30
CA ASN A 167 25.71 5.62 -7.25
C ASN A 167 24.88 5.51 -8.56
N LYS A 168 25.09 6.46 -9.50
CA LYS A 168 24.39 6.46 -10.79
C LYS A 168 24.66 5.21 -11.63
N GLY A 169 25.88 4.66 -11.60
CA GLY A 169 26.22 3.42 -12.33
C GLY A 169 25.45 2.23 -11.79
N GLN A 170 25.49 2.01 -10.47
CA GLN A 170 24.71 0.97 -9.80
C GLN A 170 23.21 1.13 -10.03
N TYR A 171 22.69 2.36 -9.99
CA TYR A 171 21.28 2.64 -10.27
C TYR A 171 20.85 2.19 -11.68
N GLU A 172 21.72 2.29 -12.69
CA GLU A 172 21.41 1.79 -14.04
C GLU A 172 21.61 0.28 -14.14
N GLU A 173 22.67 -0.26 -13.54
CA GLU A 173 22.98 -1.69 -13.49
C GLU A 173 21.85 -2.50 -12.84
N PHE A 174 21.26 -2.00 -11.75
CA PHE A 174 20.27 -2.73 -10.97
C PHE A 174 18.86 -2.75 -11.57
N LYS A 175 18.60 -2.08 -12.71
CA LYS A 175 17.24 -2.04 -13.32
C LYS A 175 16.82 -3.30 -14.06
N THR A 176 17.76 -4.18 -14.42
CA THR A 176 17.51 -5.30 -15.33
C THR A 176 17.32 -6.62 -14.58
N ASP A 177 16.56 -7.54 -15.19
CA ASP A 177 16.33 -8.91 -14.69
C ASP A 177 15.72 -9.05 -13.28
N VAL A 178 15.15 -7.97 -12.73
CA VAL A 178 14.61 -7.89 -11.37
C VAL A 178 13.62 -9.00 -11.04
N ILE A 179 12.58 -9.18 -11.88
CA ILE A 179 11.51 -10.16 -11.61
C ILE A 179 12.06 -11.60 -11.64
N LYS A 180 12.90 -11.90 -12.63
CA LYS A 180 13.53 -13.21 -12.75
C LYS A 180 14.43 -13.47 -11.56
N ARG A 181 15.24 -12.50 -11.17
CA ARG A 181 16.16 -12.62 -10.04
C ARG A 181 15.41 -12.77 -8.72
N ALA A 182 14.32 -12.03 -8.51
CA ALA A 182 13.47 -12.16 -7.33
C ALA A 182 12.89 -13.56 -7.20
N TYR A 183 12.43 -14.15 -8.31
CA TYR A 183 11.97 -15.53 -8.35
C TYR A 183 13.10 -16.53 -8.02
N GLU A 184 14.29 -16.37 -8.60
CA GLU A 184 15.46 -17.22 -8.30
C GLU A 184 15.90 -17.16 -6.83
N LEU A 185 15.67 -16.03 -6.16
CA LEU A 185 15.93 -15.83 -4.73
C LEU A 185 14.81 -16.36 -3.82
N GLY A 186 13.71 -16.88 -4.39
CA GLY A 186 12.59 -17.44 -3.64
C GLY A 186 11.54 -16.41 -3.18
N TYR A 187 11.55 -15.20 -3.71
CA TYR A 187 10.54 -14.18 -3.39
C TYR A 187 9.30 -14.30 -4.27
N SER A 188 8.19 -13.80 -3.73
CA SER A 188 6.98 -13.55 -4.50
C SER A 188 7.23 -12.49 -5.58
N THR A 189 6.71 -12.73 -6.77
CA THR A 189 6.79 -11.77 -7.89
C THR A 189 5.65 -10.75 -7.90
N GLU A 190 4.73 -10.83 -6.93
CA GLU A 190 3.48 -10.06 -6.95
C GLU A 190 3.70 -8.55 -6.87
N ILE A 191 4.71 -8.09 -6.11
CA ILE A 191 5.01 -6.64 -5.97
C ILE A 191 5.38 -5.98 -7.31
N TYR A 192 5.81 -6.77 -8.30
CA TYR A 192 6.21 -6.31 -9.65
C TYR A 192 5.11 -6.43 -10.69
N LYS A 193 3.96 -7.03 -10.36
CA LYS A 193 2.89 -7.32 -11.31
C LYS A 193 1.66 -6.46 -11.04
N PRO A 194 0.90 -6.08 -12.07
CA PRO A 194 -0.46 -5.59 -11.91
C PRO A 194 -1.35 -6.59 -11.17
N THR A 195 -2.46 -6.11 -10.63
CA THR A 195 -3.43 -6.94 -9.89
C THR A 195 -4.82 -6.95 -10.53
N ASN A 196 -4.95 -6.48 -11.77
CA ASN A 196 -6.22 -6.42 -12.48
C ASN A 196 -6.77 -7.81 -12.87
N ASP A 197 -5.94 -8.85 -12.82
CA ASP A 197 -6.32 -10.25 -12.94
C ASP A 197 -7.08 -10.77 -11.70
N LYS A 198 -7.01 -10.06 -10.56
CA LYS A 198 -7.64 -10.47 -9.30
C LYS A 198 -9.04 -9.88 -9.07
N GLY A 199 -9.64 -9.30 -10.11
CA GLY A 199 -10.94 -8.65 -10.01
C GLY A 199 -10.93 -7.39 -9.14
N ILE A 200 -12.12 -6.98 -8.69
CA ILE A 200 -12.28 -5.85 -7.77
C ILE A 200 -11.92 -6.33 -6.36
N LYS A 201 -11.05 -5.58 -5.67
CA LYS A 201 -10.78 -5.82 -4.25
C LYS A 201 -11.22 -4.63 -3.43
N VAL A 202 -11.91 -4.89 -2.32
CA VAL A 202 -12.38 -3.85 -1.41
C VAL A 202 -11.89 -4.17 0.01
N TYR A 203 -11.24 -3.20 0.63
CA TYR A 203 -10.84 -3.25 2.04
C TYR A 203 -11.66 -2.20 2.78
N SER A 204 -12.70 -2.65 3.48
CA SER A 204 -13.63 -1.76 4.17
C SER A 204 -14.38 -2.48 5.28
N LYS A 205 -14.74 -1.72 6.32
CA LYS A 205 -15.68 -2.17 7.37
C LYS A 205 -17.10 -2.38 6.82
N TYR A 206 -17.37 -1.98 5.58
CA TYR A 206 -18.68 -2.10 4.94
C TYR A 206 -19.25 -3.53 5.01
N LEU A 207 -18.45 -4.55 4.66
CA LEU A 207 -18.90 -5.94 4.67
C LEU A 207 -19.24 -6.42 6.09
N GLU A 208 -18.39 -6.08 7.06
CA GLU A 208 -18.59 -6.41 8.48
C GLU A 208 -19.87 -5.74 9.02
N LEU A 209 -20.12 -4.48 8.67
CA LEU A 209 -21.32 -3.75 9.05
C LEU A 209 -22.58 -4.37 8.44
N ALA A 210 -22.56 -4.67 7.13
CA ALA A 210 -23.68 -5.32 6.45
C ALA A 210 -23.99 -6.68 7.09
N THR A 211 -22.96 -7.46 7.41
CA THR A 211 -23.08 -8.79 8.05
C THR A 211 -23.68 -8.67 9.44
N ARG A 212 -23.19 -7.75 10.28
CA ARG A 212 -23.78 -7.50 11.61
C ARG A 212 -25.24 -7.08 11.54
N LEU A 213 -25.61 -6.23 10.59
CA LEU A 213 -27.01 -5.81 10.42
C LEU A 213 -27.90 -7.00 10.03
N TYR A 214 -27.41 -7.90 9.19
CA TYR A 214 -28.11 -9.11 8.79
C TYR A 214 -28.26 -10.09 9.96
N GLU A 215 -27.17 -10.40 10.67
CA GLU A 215 -27.17 -11.30 11.83
C GLU A 215 -28.06 -10.81 12.97
N GLN A 216 -28.16 -9.49 13.15
CA GLN A 216 -29.06 -8.87 14.13
C GLN A 216 -30.52 -8.81 13.67
N GLY A 217 -30.84 -9.32 12.47
CA GLY A 217 -32.19 -9.28 11.89
C GLY A 217 -32.67 -7.86 11.55
N ARG A 218 -31.76 -6.90 11.40
CA ARG A 218 -32.10 -5.49 11.08
C ARG A 218 -32.33 -5.25 9.59
N ILE A 219 -31.85 -6.14 8.74
CA ILE A 219 -32.07 -6.15 7.29
C ILE A 219 -32.47 -7.55 6.82
N SER A 220 -33.19 -7.64 5.71
CA SER A 220 -33.55 -8.92 5.10
C SER A 220 -32.36 -9.54 4.35
N THR A 221 -32.43 -10.84 4.06
CA THR A 221 -31.45 -11.54 3.22
C THR A 221 -31.29 -10.85 1.86
N GLY A 222 -32.39 -10.51 1.20
CA GLY A 222 -32.34 -9.81 -0.09
C GLY A 222 -31.64 -8.44 0.01
N LYS A 223 -31.83 -7.70 1.12
CA LYS A 223 -31.11 -6.43 1.33
C LYS A 223 -29.63 -6.66 1.64
N TYR A 224 -29.28 -7.72 2.35
CA TYR A 224 -27.90 -8.10 2.60
C TYR A 224 -27.17 -8.42 1.29
N GLU A 225 -27.75 -9.27 0.45
CA GLU A 225 -27.20 -9.62 -0.87
C GLU A 225 -27.07 -8.39 -1.78
N GLU A 226 -28.08 -7.52 -1.82
CA GLU A 226 -28.05 -6.25 -2.54
C GLU A 226 -26.86 -5.38 -2.11
N LEU A 227 -26.67 -5.19 -0.79
CA LEU A 227 -25.56 -4.40 -0.25
C LEU A 227 -24.19 -5.01 -0.62
N LEU A 228 -24.04 -6.33 -0.54
CA LEU A 228 -22.79 -7.00 -0.90
C LEU A 228 -22.46 -6.80 -2.39
N ILE A 229 -23.44 -6.97 -3.27
CA ILE A 229 -23.25 -6.79 -4.72
C ILE A 229 -22.88 -5.34 -5.03
N GLU A 230 -23.63 -4.37 -4.52
CA GLU A 230 -23.35 -2.94 -4.72
C GLU A 230 -21.99 -2.51 -4.12
N GLY A 231 -21.60 -3.13 -3.01
CA GLY A 231 -20.33 -2.88 -2.33
C GLY A 231 -19.10 -3.49 -3.00
N GLY A 232 -19.27 -4.23 -4.10
CA GLY A 232 -18.17 -4.90 -4.81
C GLY A 232 -17.77 -6.26 -4.22
N TYR A 233 -18.65 -6.87 -3.40
CA TYR A 233 -18.46 -8.18 -2.76
C TYR A 233 -19.32 -9.28 -3.42
N ALA A 234 -19.61 -9.14 -4.71
CA ALA A 234 -20.43 -10.10 -5.46
C ALA A 234 -19.88 -11.54 -5.38
N ASP A 235 -18.56 -11.71 -5.32
CA ASP A 235 -17.95 -13.04 -5.17
C ASP A 235 -18.33 -13.75 -3.87
N ILE A 236 -18.61 -13.03 -2.78
CA ILE A 236 -19.08 -13.63 -1.53
C ILE A 236 -20.50 -14.19 -1.69
N VAL A 237 -21.32 -13.54 -2.52
CA VAL A 237 -22.71 -13.95 -2.78
C VAL A 237 -22.76 -15.13 -3.75
N PHE A 238 -21.91 -15.13 -4.78
CA PHE A 238 -22.02 -16.06 -5.91
C PHE A 238 -20.95 -17.16 -5.95
N ASN A 239 -19.81 -16.97 -5.28
CA ASN A 239 -18.61 -17.82 -5.39
C ASN A 239 -18.06 -18.19 -4.00
N VAL A 240 -18.88 -18.77 -3.12
CA VAL A 240 -18.39 -19.37 -1.87
C VAL A 240 -17.55 -20.61 -2.21
N PRO A 241 -16.22 -20.62 -2.00
CA PRO A 241 -15.40 -21.80 -2.26
C PRO A 241 -15.80 -22.94 -1.31
N GLU A 242 -15.92 -24.17 -1.83
CA GLU A 242 -16.22 -25.37 -1.04
C GLU A 242 -15.15 -25.65 0.06
N GLU A 243 -13.93 -25.10 -0.09
CA GLU A 243 -12.80 -25.31 0.83
C GLU A 243 -12.83 -24.46 2.12
N ILE A 244 -13.87 -23.65 2.37
CA ILE A 244 -13.99 -22.84 3.60
C ILE A 244 -14.62 -23.64 4.76
N GLU A 245 -15.13 -24.84 4.50
CA GLU A 245 -15.58 -25.76 5.56
C GLU A 245 -14.39 -26.43 6.27
N GLY A 246 -13.89 -25.76 7.31
CA GLY A 246 -13.27 -26.42 8.47
C GLY A 246 -11.91 -27.08 8.24
N VAL A 247 -10.85 -26.26 8.19
CA VAL A 247 -9.59 -26.66 8.81
C VAL A 247 -9.63 -26.07 10.21
N ALA A 248 -9.67 -26.91 11.25
CA ALA A 248 -9.54 -26.41 12.61
C ALA A 248 -8.22 -25.63 12.70
N ASP A 249 -8.27 -24.41 13.26
CA ASP A 249 -7.08 -23.62 13.58
C ASP A 249 -6.37 -24.32 14.76
N GLU A 250 -5.64 -25.38 14.43
CA GLU A 250 -5.06 -26.32 15.37
C GLU A 250 -3.73 -25.77 15.90
N LEU A 251 -3.78 -25.25 17.14
CA LEU A 251 -2.60 -25.15 17.99
C LEU A 251 -2.59 -26.35 18.96
N GLU A 252 -2.43 -27.56 18.41
CA GLU A 252 -2.49 -28.82 19.20
C GLU A 252 -1.44 -28.87 20.33
N ASP A 253 -0.34 -28.13 20.19
CA ASP A 253 0.78 -28.10 21.15
C ASP A 253 0.65 -27.01 22.25
N ALA A 254 -0.51 -26.37 22.41
CA ALA A 254 -0.73 -25.36 23.45
C ALA A 254 -0.75 -25.92 24.90
N GLY A 255 -0.64 -27.23 25.08
CA GLY A 255 -0.64 -27.89 26.41
C GLY A 255 0.54 -27.55 27.33
N ILE A 256 1.37 -26.56 26.98
CA ILE A 256 2.55 -26.10 27.74
C ILE A 256 2.51 -24.57 27.99
N PHE A 257 1.38 -23.90 27.80
CA PHE A 257 1.22 -22.49 28.22
C PHE A 257 0.48 -22.35 29.55
#